data_AF-A0A436H2X8-F1
#
_entry.id   AF-A0A436H2X8-F1
#
_cell.length_a   1.000
_cell.length_b   1.000
_cell.length_c   1.000
_cell.angle_alpha   90.00
_cell.angle_beta   90.00
_cell.angle_gamma   90.00
#
_symmetry.space_group_name_H-M   'P 1'
#
loop_
_entity.id
_entity.type
_entity.pdbx_description
1 polymer ?
#
loop_
_entity_poly.entity_id
_entity_poly.type
_entity_poly.pdbx_seq_one_letter_code
_entity_poly.pdbx_strand_id
1 'polypeptide(L)'
;MKLWKTILAAAVLSLAAGASAFAARTDLVIGIPLEPPHLDPTAGAAAAIDEVLYANVFEGLTRIGPTGEVLPDLAESWTISDDGKVYTFKLHTGVKFHDGTDFDAGDVKFSLDRARAENSVNAQKGLFAAIDTIDVVDPATVKVTLKNPQGSFLYNMGWGDAVIVA
;
A
#
# COMPACT_ATOMS: atom_id res chain seq x y z
N MET A 1 -31.40 -54.11 -2.64
CA MET A 1 -31.53 -52.71 -2.16
C MET A 1 -30.40 -52.23 -1.25
N LYS A 2 -29.93 -53.01 -0.27
CA LYS A 2 -28.82 -52.57 0.62
C LYS A 2 -27.46 -52.39 -0.12
N LEU A 3 -27.14 -53.28 -1.05
CA LEU A 3 -25.87 -53.27 -1.80
C LEU A 3 -25.71 -52.05 -2.74
N TRP A 4 -26.82 -51.56 -3.31
CA TRP A 4 -26.79 -50.40 -4.21
C TRP A 4 -26.59 -49.08 -3.43
N LYS A 5 -27.14 -49.00 -2.21
CA LYS A 5 -26.95 -47.84 -1.32
C LYS A 5 -25.50 -47.72 -0.84
N THR A 6 -24.81 -48.83 -0.57
CA THR A 6 -23.39 -48.83 -0.20
C THR A 6 -22.48 -48.45 -1.36
N ILE A 7 -22.78 -48.89 -2.59
CA ILE A 7 -22.01 -48.50 -3.78
C ILE A 7 -22.16 -47.00 -4.08
N LEU A 8 -23.37 -46.43 -3.97
CA LEU A 8 -23.57 -45.00 -4.15
C LEU A 8 -22.86 -44.17 -3.05
N ALA A 9 -22.91 -44.61 -1.79
CA ALA A 9 -22.24 -43.91 -0.70
C ALA A 9 -20.71 -43.91 -0.88
N ALA A 10 -20.12 -45.02 -1.33
CA ALA A 10 -18.70 -45.09 -1.63
C ALA A 10 -18.31 -44.18 -2.80
N ALA A 11 -19.10 -44.12 -3.88
CA ALA A 11 -18.83 -43.25 -5.02
C ALA A 11 -18.88 -41.75 -4.67
N VAL A 12 -19.81 -41.34 -3.80
CA VAL A 12 -19.90 -39.95 -3.32
C VAL A 12 -18.71 -39.57 -2.44
N LEU A 13 -18.25 -40.49 -1.59
CA LEU A 13 -17.05 -40.28 -0.75
C LEU A 13 -15.78 -40.13 -1.60
N SER A 14 -15.66 -40.92 -2.67
CA SER A 14 -14.54 -40.86 -3.61
C SER A 14 -14.51 -39.55 -4.41
N LEU A 15 -15.67 -39.03 -4.82
CA LEU A 15 -15.75 -37.73 -5.51
C LEU A 15 -15.42 -36.56 -4.58
N ALA A 16 -15.87 -36.61 -3.31
CA ALA A 16 -15.58 -35.55 -2.34
C ALA A 16 -14.09 -35.51 -1.95
N ALA A 17 -13.43 -36.67 -1.82
CA ALA A 17 -12.00 -36.74 -1.54
C ALA A 17 -11.12 -36.33 -2.73
N GLY A 18 -11.60 -36.52 -3.97
CA GLY A 18 -10.89 -36.09 -5.18
C GLY A 18 -10.89 -34.57 -5.37
N ALA A 19 -11.92 -33.85 -4.89
CA ALA A 19 -12.03 -32.40 -5.06
C ALA A 19 -10.90 -31.61 -4.36
N SER A 20 -10.38 -32.11 -3.24
CA SER A 20 -9.27 -31.48 -2.50
C SER A 20 -7.92 -31.61 -3.22
N ALA A 21 -7.73 -32.64 -4.04
CA ALA A 21 -6.48 -32.90 -4.77
C ALA A 21 -6.31 -32.04 -6.04
N PHE A 22 -7.37 -31.33 -6.44
CA PHE A 22 -7.37 -30.38 -7.56
C PHE A 22 -7.56 -28.92 -7.12
N ALA A 23 -7.38 -28.62 -5.83
CA ALA A 23 -7.36 -27.23 -5.38
C ALA A 23 -6.22 -26.50 -6.11
N ALA A 24 -6.57 -25.44 -6.85
CA ALA A 24 -5.58 -24.61 -7.52
C ALA A 24 -4.61 -24.04 -6.48
N ARG A 25 -3.32 -24.05 -6.79
CA ARG A 25 -2.31 -23.43 -5.95
C ARG A 25 -2.63 -21.93 -5.82
N THR A 26 -2.81 -21.45 -4.60
CA THR A 26 -3.09 -20.04 -4.30
C THR A 26 -1.85 -19.28 -3.83
N ASP A 27 -0.71 -19.95 -3.73
CA ASP A 27 0.57 -19.36 -3.38
C ASP A 27 1.50 -19.22 -4.59
N LEU A 28 2.33 -18.19 -4.55
CA LEU A 28 3.36 -17.90 -5.53
C LEU A 28 4.73 -17.93 -4.83
N VAL A 29 5.73 -18.51 -5.49
CA VAL A 29 7.12 -18.45 -5.03
C VAL A 29 7.88 -17.51 -5.95
N ILE A 30 8.35 -16.39 -5.40
CA ILE A 30 9.17 -15.40 -6.10
C ILE A 30 10.60 -15.54 -5.58
N GLY A 31 11.57 -15.69 -6.49
CA GLY A 31 12.99 -15.70 -6.14
C GLY A 31 13.52 -14.27 -6.05
N ILE A 32 13.92 -13.86 -4.84
CA ILE A 32 14.52 -12.55 -4.59
C ILE A 32 16.04 -12.75 -4.38
N PRO A 33 16.90 -12.04 -5.13
CA PRO A 33 18.34 -12.32 -5.13
C PRO A 33 19.06 -11.81 -3.87
N LEU A 34 18.47 -10.83 -3.18
CA LEU A 34 19.04 -10.17 -2.01
C LEU A 34 18.12 -10.31 -0.80
N GLU A 35 18.71 -10.52 0.36
CA GLU A 35 17.99 -10.46 1.64
C GLU A 35 17.80 -8.99 2.06
N PRO A 36 16.59 -8.55 2.42
CA PRO A 36 16.39 -7.21 2.94
C PRO A 36 17.07 -7.07 4.31
N PRO A 37 17.83 -6.00 4.56
CA PRO A 37 18.55 -5.81 5.83
C PRO A 37 17.61 -5.57 7.03
N HIS A 38 16.38 -5.12 6.77
CA HIS A 38 15.27 -4.96 7.69
C HIS A 38 13.97 -4.85 6.90
N LEU A 39 12.83 -4.76 7.59
CA LEU A 39 11.50 -4.76 6.98
C LEU A 39 10.77 -3.40 7.11
N ASP A 40 11.52 -2.30 7.06
CA ASP A 40 10.96 -0.95 7.15
C ASP A 40 11.30 -0.20 5.85
N PRO A 41 10.33 -0.02 4.94
CA PRO A 41 10.54 0.69 3.67
C PRO A 41 10.81 2.18 3.88
N THR A 42 10.52 2.71 5.08
CA THR A 42 10.76 4.11 5.43
C THR A 42 12.12 4.35 6.09
N ALA A 43 13.00 3.34 6.18
CA ALA A 43 14.25 3.42 6.94
C ALA A 43 15.50 2.81 6.27
N GLY A 44 15.49 2.61 4.95
CA GLY A 44 16.66 2.06 4.24
C GLY A 44 16.56 2.16 2.72
N ALA A 45 17.71 2.20 2.03
CA ALA A 45 17.77 2.39 0.57
C ALA A 45 17.84 1.06 -0.22
N ALA A 46 17.78 -0.09 0.46
CA ALA A 46 17.95 -1.38 -0.19
C ALA A 46 16.66 -1.77 -0.94
N ALA A 47 16.76 -1.92 -2.26
CA ALA A 47 15.62 -2.27 -3.11
C ALA A 47 14.90 -3.56 -2.67
N ALA A 48 15.63 -4.51 -2.07
CA ALA A 48 15.08 -5.76 -1.53
C ALA A 48 14.00 -5.54 -0.45
N ILE A 49 14.01 -4.38 0.23
CA ILE A 49 12.98 -4.02 1.22
C ILE A 49 11.64 -3.82 0.49
N ASP A 50 11.62 -2.96 -0.53
CA ASP A 50 10.42 -2.67 -1.31
C ASP A 50 9.95 -3.87 -2.13
N GLU A 51 10.88 -4.67 -2.69
CA GLU A 51 10.55 -5.90 -3.42
C GLU A 51 9.73 -6.89 -2.57
N VAL A 52 9.95 -6.93 -1.26
CA VAL A 52 9.21 -7.80 -0.33
C VAL A 52 7.95 -7.12 0.18
N LEU A 53 7.99 -5.83 0.49
CA LEU A 53 6.99 -5.19 1.34
C LEU A 53 6.05 -4.23 0.62
N TYR A 54 6.54 -3.49 -0.37
CA TYR A 54 5.73 -2.48 -1.05
C TYR A 54 4.63 -3.14 -1.88
N ALA A 55 3.39 -2.65 -1.74
CA ALA A 55 2.17 -3.19 -2.35
C ALA A 55 1.83 -4.66 -1.97
N ASN A 56 2.57 -5.26 -1.04
CA ASN A 56 2.26 -6.56 -0.42
C ASN A 56 1.81 -6.39 1.05
N VAL A 57 2.48 -5.48 1.77
CA VAL A 57 2.25 -5.21 3.20
C VAL A 57 1.91 -3.74 3.44
N PHE A 58 2.58 -2.83 2.72
CA PHE A 58 2.41 -1.39 2.85
C PHE A 58 1.90 -0.75 1.55
N GLU A 59 1.11 0.31 1.72
CA GLU A 59 0.47 1.07 0.64
C GLU A 59 0.74 2.57 0.81
N GLY A 60 0.74 3.30 -0.31
CA GLY A 60 0.97 4.75 -0.35
C GLY A 60 -0.35 5.50 -0.60
N LEU A 61 -0.28 6.83 -0.71
CA LEU A 61 -1.44 7.60 -1.19
C LEU A 61 -1.74 7.30 -2.65
N THR A 62 -0.70 7.13 -3.44
CA THR A 62 -0.77 6.77 -4.86
C THR A 62 0.04 5.51 -5.11
N ARG A 63 -0.09 4.96 -6.32
CA ARG A 63 0.67 3.81 -6.77
C ARG A 63 1.29 4.07 -8.13
N ILE A 64 2.52 3.59 -8.32
CA ILE A 64 3.16 3.60 -9.64
C ILE A 64 2.71 2.36 -10.40
N GLY A 65 2.01 2.59 -11.52
CA GLY A 65 1.54 1.53 -12.39
C GLY A 65 2.66 0.91 -13.25
N PRO A 66 2.35 -0.18 -13.96
CA PRO A 66 3.34 -0.92 -14.75
C PRO A 66 3.93 -0.12 -15.92
N THR A 67 3.29 0.98 -16.34
CA THR A 67 3.81 1.89 -17.39
C THR A 67 4.39 3.18 -16.82
N GLY A 68 4.55 3.27 -15.49
CA GLY A 68 5.04 4.45 -14.78
C GLY A 68 3.98 5.53 -14.55
N GLU A 69 2.72 5.24 -14.84
CA GLU A 69 1.60 6.11 -14.56
C GLU A 69 1.29 6.20 -13.06
N VAL A 70 0.73 7.32 -12.61
CA VAL A 70 0.25 7.47 -11.24
C VAL A 70 -1.18 6.95 -11.17
N LEU A 71 -1.42 5.99 -10.29
CA LEU A 71 -2.73 5.40 -10.00
C LEU A 71 -3.18 5.75 -8.57
N PRO A 72 -4.51 5.75 -8.30
CA PRO A 72 -5.04 5.72 -6.95
C PRO A 72 -4.54 4.52 -6.14
N ASP A 73 -4.40 4.71 -4.83
CA ASP A 73 -4.12 3.66 -3.84
C ASP A 73 -4.90 3.99 -2.56
N LEU A 74 -4.28 4.32 -1.41
CA LEU A 74 -5.04 4.76 -0.23
C LEU A 74 -5.83 6.05 -0.45
N ALA A 75 -5.39 6.90 -1.38
CA ALA A 75 -6.20 8.00 -1.89
C ALA A 75 -7.04 7.54 -3.10
N GLU A 76 -8.37 7.60 -2.98
CA GLU A 76 -9.30 7.28 -4.06
C GLU A 76 -9.24 8.31 -5.21
N SER A 77 -8.93 9.57 -4.88
CA SER A 77 -8.80 10.65 -5.85
C SER A 77 -8.07 11.85 -5.26
N TRP A 78 -7.68 12.79 -6.10
CA TRP A 78 -7.11 14.06 -5.67
C TRP A 78 -7.48 15.20 -6.63
N THR A 79 -7.40 16.43 -6.11
CA THR A 79 -7.43 17.65 -6.92
C THR A 79 -6.13 18.42 -6.73
N ILE A 80 -5.77 19.19 -7.77
CA ILE A 80 -4.59 20.05 -7.78
C ILE A 80 -5.08 21.48 -8.02
N SER A 81 -4.61 22.43 -7.23
CA SER A 81 -4.88 23.85 -7.47
C SER A 81 -4.26 24.35 -8.78
N ASP A 82 -4.81 25.44 -9.31
CA ASP A 82 -4.34 26.05 -10.57
C ASP A 82 -2.85 26.46 -10.54
N ASP A 83 -2.33 26.80 -9.36
CA ASP A 83 -0.92 27.14 -9.16
C ASP A 83 -0.01 25.91 -8.95
N GLY A 84 -0.56 24.70 -8.94
CA GLY A 84 0.17 23.44 -8.81
C GLY A 84 0.76 23.18 -7.42
N LYS A 85 0.34 23.93 -6.39
CA LYS A 85 0.90 23.84 -5.04
C LYS A 85 0.03 23.10 -4.03
N VAL A 86 -1.29 23.09 -4.20
CA VAL A 86 -2.21 22.48 -3.23
C VAL A 86 -2.78 21.19 -3.82
N TYR A 87 -2.53 20.09 -3.13
CA TYR A 87 -3.04 18.77 -3.44
C TYR A 87 -4.05 18.38 -2.35
N THR A 88 -5.30 18.15 -2.74
CA THR A 88 -6.32 17.66 -1.80
C THR A 88 -6.63 16.22 -2.15
N PHE A 89 -6.26 15.30 -1.27
CA PHE A 89 -6.53 13.87 -1.42
C PHE A 89 -7.83 13.50 -0.73
N LYS A 90 -8.65 12.70 -1.41
CA LYS A 90 -9.77 11.97 -0.83
C LYS A 90 -9.31 10.55 -0.56
N LEU A 91 -9.51 10.09 0.67
CA LEU A 91 -9.03 8.80 1.16
C LEU A 91 -10.15 7.76 1.11
N HIS A 92 -9.79 6.51 0.87
CA HIS A 92 -10.73 5.41 1.06
C HIS A 92 -11.21 5.35 2.51
N THR A 93 -12.50 5.09 2.70
CA THR A 93 -13.10 4.94 4.03
C THR A 93 -13.23 3.47 4.39
N GLY A 94 -13.14 3.15 5.70
CA GLY A 94 -13.26 1.77 6.20
C GLY A 94 -12.02 0.91 5.97
N VAL A 95 -10.91 1.50 5.54
CA VAL A 95 -9.60 0.85 5.48
C VAL A 95 -9.07 0.66 6.91
N LYS A 96 -8.37 -0.44 7.12
CA LYS A 96 -7.78 -0.82 8.41
C LYS A 96 -6.33 -1.22 8.23
N PHE A 97 -5.52 -0.91 9.23
CA PHE A 97 -4.19 -1.50 9.36
C PHE A 97 -4.30 -2.97 9.77
N HIS A 98 -3.20 -3.70 9.62
CA HIS A 98 -3.12 -5.13 9.95
C HIS A 98 -3.36 -5.44 11.43
N ASP A 99 -3.25 -4.45 12.32
CA ASP A 99 -3.59 -4.58 13.75
C ASP A 99 -5.08 -4.31 14.07
N GLY A 100 -5.87 -3.93 13.06
CA GLY A 100 -7.30 -3.66 13.15
C GLY A 100 -7.69 -2.20 13.44
N THR A 101 -6.72 -1.32 13.69
CA THR A 101 -6.95 0.13 13.81
C THR A 101 -7.44 0.72 12.49
N ASP A 102 -8.21 1.80 12.58
CA ASP A 102 -8.74 2.49 11.39
C ASP A 102 -7.65 3.35 10.75
N PHE A 103 -7.64 3.40 9.42
CA PHE A 103 -6.84 4.35 8.65
C PHE A 103 -7.61 5.66 8.44
N ASP A 104 -6.97 6.79 8.70
CA ASP A 104 -7.49 8.12 8.41
C ASP A 104 -6.43 9.14 7.97
N ALA A 105 -6.87 10.37 7.69
CA ALA A 105 -6.03 11.48 7.27
C ALA A 105 -4.95 11.87 8.31
N GLY A 106 -5.15 11.55 9.58
CA GLY A 106 -4.17 11.68 10.66
C GLY A 106 -2.95 10.80 10.44
N ASP A 107 -3.14 9.56 10.01
CA ASP A 107 -2.03 8.62 9.71
C ASP A 107 -1.21 9.10 8.52
N VAL A 108 -1.88 9.67 7.50
CA VAL A 108 -1.20 10.31 6.37
C VAL A 108 -0.33 11.46 6.86
N LYS A 109 -0.89 12.34 7.68
CA LYS A 109 -0.15 13.48 8.23
C LYS A 109 1.04 13.00 9.06
N PHE A 110 0.82 12.04 9.95
CA PHE A 110 1.87 11.45 10.78
C PHE A 110 3.01 10.89 9.94
N SER A 111 2.69 10.06 8.94
CA SER A 111 3.66 9.39 8.08
C SER A 111 4.52 10.39 7.31
N LEU A 112 3.90 11.39 6.68
CA LEU A 112 4.61 12.39 5.89
C LEU A 112 5.43 13.35 6.77
N ASP A 113 4.93 13.71 7.97
CA ASP A 113 5.71 14.49 8.94
C ASP A 113 6.91 13.70 9.48
N ARG A 114 6.72 12.41 9.81
CA ARG A 114 7.81 11.51 10.20
C ARG A 114 8.86 11.40 9.10
N ALA A 115 8.44 11.22 7.85
CA ALA A 115 9.35 11.08 6.72
C ALA A 115 10.20 12.34 6.47
N ARG A 116 9.65 13.54 6.72
CA ARG A 116 10.35 14.82 6.50
C ARG A 116 11.01 15.42 7.75
N ALA A 117 10.85 14.81 8.92
CA ALA A 117 11.39 15.28 10.18
C ALA A 117 12.92 15.45 10.14
N GLU A 118 13.47 16.36 10.96
CA GLU A 118 14.92 16.64 10.99
C GLU A 118 15.74 15.37 11.24
N ASN A 119 15.31 14.54 12.18
CA ASN A 119 15.91 13.25 12.55
C ASN A 119 15.38 12.05 11.73
N SER A 120 14.65 12.28 10.64
CA SER A 120 14.17 11.21 9.77
C SER A 120 15.31 10.36 9.24
N VAL A 121 15.12 9.03 9.30
CA VAL A 121 16.02 8.01 8.75
C VAL A 121 15.60 7.56 7.36
N ASN A 122 14.57 8.19 6.78
CA ASN A 122 14.05 7.85 5.46
C ASN A 122 15.12 8.10 4.39
N ALA A 123 15.45 7.05 3.64
CA ALA A 123 16.49 7.09 2.62
C ALA A 123 16.16 8.09 1.51
N GLN A 124 14.87 8.30 1.26
CA GLN A 124 14.32 9.22 0.27
C GLN A 124 13.70 10.47 0.89
N LYS A 125 14.23 10.96 2.02
CA LYS A 125 13.79 12.21 2.68
C LYS A 125 13.61 13.40 1.71
N GLY A 126 14.41 13.45 0.64
CA GLY A 126 14.31 14.47 -0.41
C GLY A 126 12.97 14.53 -1.14
N LEU A 127 12.22 13.43 -1.22
CA LEU A 127 10.90 13.37 -1.87
C LEU A 127 9.88 14.29 -1.19
N PHE A 128 10.04 14.53 0.11
CA PHE A 128 9.12 15.29 0.95
C PHE A 128 9.54 16.75 1.14
N ALA A 129 10.70 17.17 0.60
CA ALA A 129 11.29 18.48 0.87
C ALA A 129 10.42 19.66 0.40
N ALA A 130 9.63 19.45 -0.66
CA ALA A 130 8.72 20.44 -1.21
C ALA A 130 7.45 20.63 -0.38
N ILE A 131 7.09 19.68 0.49
CA ILE A 131 5.94 19.83 1.37
C ILE A 131 6.18 21.02 2.29
N ASP A 132 5.20 21.91 2.37
CA ASP A 132 5.14 23.02 3.31
C ASP A 132 4.28 22.61 4.51
N THR A 133 2.98 22.42 4.28
CA THR A 133 2.01 22.02 5.30
C THR A 133 1.21 20.79 4.89
N ILE A 134 0.73 20.06 5.90
CA ILE A 134 -0.20 18.94 5.75
C ILE A 134 -1.35 19.21 6.74
N ASP A 135 -2.52 19.50 6.19
CA ASP A 135 -3.73 19.80 6.96
C ASP A 135 -4.70 18.63 6.88
N VAL A 136 -5.12 18.11 8.03
CA VAL A 136 -6.26 17.18 8.14
C VAL A 136 -7.53 18.03 8.08
N VAL A 137 -8.26 17.94 6.96
CA VAL A 137 -9.50 18.70 6.76
C VAL A 137 -10.66 17.97 7.46
N ASP A 138 -10.70 16.65 7.28
CA ASP A 138 -11.60 15.71 7.93
C ASP A 138 -10.96 14.30 7.87
N PRO A 139 -11.52 13.26 8.53
CA PRO A 139 -10.90 11.93 8.57
C PRO A 139 -10.60 11.31 7.21
N ALA A 140 -11.34 11.67 6.15
CA ALA A 140 -11.16 11.13 4.81
C ALA A 140 -10.55 12.15 3.82
N THR A 141 -10.06 13.29 4.32
CA THR A 141 -9.54 14.37 3.47
C THR A 141 -8.29 14.98 4.06
N VAL A 142 -7.19 14.87 3.31
CA VAL A 142 -5.91 15.51 3.64
C VAL A 142 -5.53 16.50 2.55
N LYS A 143 -5.11 17.69 2.97
CA LYS A 143 -4.65 18.74 2.07
C LYS A 143 -3.16 18.97 2.28
N VAL A 144 -2.38 18.74 1.24
CA VAL A 144 -0.93 18.96 1.23
C VAL A 144 -0.63 20.23 0.44
N THR A 145 0.05 21.18 1.07
CA THR A 145 0.53 22.40 0.42
C THR A 145 2.02 22.28 0.17
N LEU A 146 2.46 22.59 -1.05
CA LEU A 146 3.87 22.60 -1.44
C LEU A 146 4.44 24.03 -1.43
N LYS A 147 5.73 24.15 -1.10
CA LYS A 147 6.49 25.40 -1.16
C LYS A 147 6.54 25.96 -2.59
N ASN A 148 6.76 25.06 -3.55
CA ASN A 148 6.84 25.35 -4.99
C ASN A 148 6.08 24.28 -5.77
N PRO A 149 5.59 24.57 -6.99
CA PRO A 149 4.95 23.56 -7.81
C PRO A 149 5.92 22.43 -8.14
N GLN A 150 5.48 21.17 -7.99
CA GLN A 150 6.30 20.00 -8.27
C GLN A 150 5.48 18.95 -9.02
N GLY A 151 5.71 18.84 -10.33
CA GLY A 151 4.95 17.90 -11.18
C GLY A 151 5.14 16.43 -10.83
N SER A 152 6.25 16.08 -10.17
CA SER A 152 6.52 14.70 -9.72
C SER A 152 5.86 14.36 -8.37
N PHE A 153 5.19 15.29 -7.70
CA PHE A 153 4.73 15.09 -6.32
C PHE A 153 3.86 13.85 -6.16
N LEU A 154 2.88 13.66 -7.04
CA LEU A 154 2.00 12.48 -6.99
C LEU A 154 2.75 11.18 -7.28
N TYR A 155 3.76 11.20 -8.14
CA TYR A 155 4.61 10.03 -8.40
C TYR A 155 5.47 9.70 -7.18
N ASN A 156 6.01 10.70 -6.51
CA ASN A 156 6.78 10.52 -5.27
C ASN A 156 5.94 9.87 -4.16
N MET A 157 4.65 10.17 -4.07
CA MET A 157 3.72 9.56 -3.09
C MET A 157 3.38 8.10 -3.38
N GLY A 158 3.88 7.55 -4.49
CA GLY A 158 3.76 6.14 -4.86
C GLY A 158 5.06 5.36 -4.72
N TRP A 159 6.08 5.92 -4.09
CA TRP A 159 7.30 5.19 -3.73
C TRP A 159 7.10 4.39 -2.44
N GLY A 160 7.84 3.28 -2.28
CA GLY A 160 7.87 2.49 -1.06
C GLY A 160 8.27 3.30 0.17
N ASP A 161 9.19 4.25 0.01
CA ASP A 161 9.59 5.18 1.08
C ASP A 161 8.49 6.14 1.53
N ALA A 162 7.39 6.27 0.77
CA ALA A 162 6.27 7.17 1.02
C ALA A 162 4.99 6.47 1.51
N VAL A 163 5.10 5.19 1.90
CA VAL A 163 3.98 4.42 2.45
C VAL A 163 3.42 5.03 3.73
N ILE A 164 2.14 4.74 4.01
CA ILE A 164 1.47 5.19 5.23
C ILE A 164 1.63 4.15 6.34
N VAL A 165 1.97 4.62 7.53
CA VAL A 165 2.17 3.85 8.75
C VAL A 165 1.34 4.43 9.89
N ALA A 166 0.99 3.56 10.85
CA ALA A 166 0.36 3.90 12.12
C ALA A 166 1.39 4.10 13.25
#